data_AF-A0A812R9L5-F1
#
_entry.id   AF-A0A812R9L5-F1
#
_cell.length_a   1.000
_cell.length_b   1.000
_cell.length_c   1.000
_cell.angle_alpha   90.00
_cell.angle_beta   90.00
_cell.angle_gamma   90.00
#
_symmetry.space_group_name_H-M   'P 1'
#
loop_
_entity.id
_entity.type
_entity.pdbx_description
1 polymer ?
#
loop_
_entity_poly.entity_id
_entity_poly.type
_entity_poly.pdbx_seq_one_letter_code
_entity_poly.pdbx_strand_id
1 'polypeptide(L)'
;MGLALVTLMAKKGWRLKSRAKWRKAVNSQNRGRVGYRADRRPPLFGPEKPPHEGKRIYHYYCNKIYKVIRFSAATEVAPASASQMGSDWIQQKFAAWFPTRVPGFSGKMASALCFSMCALLFCYRLLGSKSSTHAIHGSPPAMRSSNVALHVQRHALLLLSLLAAIAGSTNIRRQNSETLCEQAEEEPLLSCSKVAARQRHEAWNMKLEEAWQNLCKDDRNLPLMEVYLDRRFRTNYKSVYNTDGWADAAWVNYVAVPADGKGIFGQLTERLVDSVHRFSQHPVIVVNFGTKAPEDLDPTRFPSLVLLHARGLRPTSPISFNFNKLRAVLLAQVKVGASLDSDMLMVTAQADRLLNRTAEEITEKYPYPMMPTHFLDRDVRDREAARTSHKGNFLGFTCKDCPTPTMRWGQAQPTWTYWSLPFLSRWLSAKIAGRKEQGVPTSYIKEDEDLLNVALWQEGATKAWCAFQTGGINFLWENLDAQHPPGPYPYYDDSRYFPKGVPVAFFFGHAEKDPAHIDKALAYLADPDRVAQPAPNPFFHDMKFFSDFEQIRKDYPDLKCTL
;
A
#
# COMPACT_ATOMS: atom_id res chain seq x y z
N MET A 1 -39.21 37.16 24.66
CA MET A 1 -40.32 36.20 24.84
C MET A 1 -41.04 36.07 23.51
N GLY A 2 -40.94 34.90 22.87
CA GLY A 2 -41.56 34.62 21.58
C GLY A 2 -41.31 33.16 21.21
N LEU A 3 -42.36 32.35 21.32
CA LEU A 3 -42.42 30.92 21.03
C LEU A 3 -42.15 30.62 19.54
N ALA A 4 -41.40 29.55 19.27
CA ALA A 4 -41.57 28.73 18.07
C ALA A 4 -41.42 27.25 18.44
N LEU A 5 -42.57 26.59 18.65
CA LEU A 5 -42.72 25.14 18.74
C LEU A 5 -42.58 24.54 17.33
N VAL A 6 -41.64 23.64 17.11
CA VAL A 6 -41.59 22.79 15.91
C VAL A 6 -42.14 21.41 16.26
N THR A 7 -43.28 21.11 15.64
CA THR A 7 -44.05 19.88 15.75
C THR A 7 -43.36 18.73 15.00
N LEU A 8 -42.85 17.75 15.75
CA LEU A 8 -42.30 16.50 15.22
C LEU A 8 -43.38 15.40 15.32
N MET A 9 -44.31 15.38 14.37
CA MET A 9 -45.34 14.33 14.28
C MET A 9 -45.24 13.56 12.96
N ALA A 10 -45.00 12.24 13.12
CA ALA A 10 -45.51 11.14 12.31
C ALA A 10 -45.01 10.92 10.86
N LYS A 11 -43.79 10.38 10.69
CA LYS A 11 -43.43 9.51 9.54
C LYS A 11 -43.32 8.01 9.87
N LYS A 12 -43.56 7.61 11.13
CA LYS A 12 -43.48 6.19 11.56
C LYS A 12 -44.68 5.33 11.14
N GLY A 13 -45.87 5.92 10.94
CA GLY A 13 -47.10 5.15 10.65
C GLY A 13 -47.19 4.54 9.25
N TRP A 14 -46.57 5.17 8.24
CA TRP A 14 -46.73 4.76 6.84
C TRP A 14 -45.87 3.52 6.48
N ARG A 15 -44.66 3.44 7.05
CA ARG A 15 -43.74 2.29 6.84
C ARG A 15 -44.21 1.00 7.52
N LEU A 16 -44.97 1.08 8.61
CA LEU A 16 -45.48 -0.11 9.29
C LEU A 16 -46.66 -0.74 8.54
N LYS A 17 -47.57 0.08 7.97
CA LYS A 17 -48.72 -0.41 7.20
C LYS A 17 -48.31 -1.07 5.87
N SER A 18 -47.27 -0.57 5.19
CA SER A 18 -46.78 -1.19 3.95
C SER A 18 -46.09 -2.54 4.21
N ARG A 19 -45.35 -2.66 5.31
CA ARG A 19 -44.65 -3.89 5.69
C ARG A 19 -45.60 -5.00 6.13
N ALA A 20 -46.69 -4.66 6.83
CA ALA A 20 -47.75 -5.62 7.18
C ALA A 20 -48.50 -6.14 5.94
N LYS A 21 -48.85 -5.25 5.00
CA LYS A 21 -49.46 -5.64 3.70
C LYS A 21 -48.52 -6.53 2.88
N TRP A 22 -47.23 -6.20 2.83
CA TRP A 22 -46.22 -7.00 2.13
C TRP A 22 -46.11 -8.41 2.73
N ARG A 23 -46.00 -8.54 4.06
CA ARG A 23 -45.93 -9.87 4.71
C ARG A 23 -47.19 -10.70 4.46
N LYS A 24 -48.38 -10.07 4.50
CA LYS A 24 -49.65 -10.75 4.20
C LYS A 24 -49.72 -11.24 2.74
N ALA A 25 -49.20 -10.46 1.79
CA ALA A 25 -49.15 -10.82 0.38
C ALA A 25 -48.11 -11.90 0.06
N VAL A 26 -46.94 -11.88 0.71
CA VAL A 26 -45.89 -12.88 0.49
C VAL A 26 -46.26 -14.24 1.10
N ASN A 27 -47.09 -14.25 2.15
CA ASN A 27 -47.54 -15.49 2.81
C ASN A 27 -48.83 -16.07 2.20
N SER A 28 -49.56 -15.35 1.36
CA SER A 28 -50.70 -15.90 0.62
C SER A 28 -50.21 -16.65 -0.62
N GLN A 29 -50.46 -17.96 -0.64
CA GLN A 29 -50.09 -18.97 -1.65
C GLN A 29 -49.68 -18.41 -3.05
N ASN A 30 -48.40 -18.58 -3.36
CA ASN A 30 -47.72 -18.60 -4.68
C ASN A 30 -47.94 -17.47 -5.71
N ARG A 31 -48.73 -16.42 -5.46
CA ARG A 31 -48.92 -15.33 -6.45
C ARG A 31 -48.58 -13.92 -5.97
N GLY A 32 -48.44 -13.70 -4.66
CA GLY A 32 -48.27 -12.34 -4.12
C GLY A 32 -46.94 -11.64 -4.46
N ARG A 33 -45.86 -12.38 -4.73
CA ARG A 33 -44.56 -11.79 -5.12
C ARG A 33 -44.57 -11.18 -6.51
N VAL A 34 -45.41 -11.67 -7.42
CA VAL A 34 -45.43 -11.22 -8.83
C VAL A 34 -46.07 -9.83 -8.95
N GLY A 35 -47.11 -9.53 -8.16
CA GLY A 35 -47.80 -8.24 -8.19
C GLY A 35 -47.03 -7.08 -7.53
N TYR A 36 -45.95 -7.36 -6.80
CA TYR A 36 -45.17 -6.34 -6.07
C TYR A 36 -43.76 -6.10 -6.65
N ARG A 37 -43.36 -6.85 -7.69
CA ARG A 37 -42.10 -6.62 -8.39
C ARG A 37 -42.26 -5.48 -9.38
N ALA A 38 -41.44 -4.44 -9.22
CA ALA A 38 -41.37 -3.34 -10.17
C ALA A 38 -40.78 -3.79 -11.52
N ASP A 39 -39.93 -4.82 -11.51
CA ASP A 39 -39.34 -5.41 -12.71
C ASP A 39 -40.17 -6.61 -13.19
N ARG A 40 -40.84 -6.47 -14.35
CA ARG A 40 -41.69 -7.51 -14.97
C ARG A 40 -40.88 -8.69 -15.55
N ARG A 41 -39.78 -9.09 -14.91
CA ARG A 41 -38.95 -10.22 -15.36
C ARG A 41 -39.72 -11.54 -15.23
N PRO A 42 -39.65 -12.44 -16.23
CA PRO A 42 -40.34 -13.71 -16.19
C PRO A 42 -39.82 -14.60 -15.04
N PRO A 43 -40.64 -15.54 -14.55
CA PRO A 43 -40.22 -16.49 -13.52
C PRO A 43 -39.00 -17.28 -13.99
N LEU A 44 -38.02 -17.46 -13.07
CA LEU A 44 -36.77 -18.17 -13.33
C LEU A 44 -36.98 -19.64 -13.74
N PHE A 45 -38.13 -20.22 -13.41
CA PHE A 45 -38.48 -21.60 -13.72
C PHE A 45 -39.78 -21.62 -14.51
N GLY A 46 -39.66 -21.66 -15.83
CA GLY A 46 -40.77 -21.99 -16.74
C GLY A 46 -40.76 -23.48 -17.09
N PRO A 47 -41.85 -24.01 -17.67
CA PRO A 47 -41.85 -25.36 -18.23
C PRO A 47 -40.75 -25.53 -19.27
N GLU A 48 -40.16 -26.71 -19.34
CA GLU A 48 -39.06 -27.00 -20.26
C GLU A 48 -39.53 -26.81 -21.71
N LYS A 49 -38.81 -25.99 -22.47
CA LYS A 49 -39.18 -25.68 -23.84
C LYS A 49 -38.91 -26.88 -24.77
N PRO A 50 -39.82 -27.19 -25.71
CA PRO A 50 -39.61 -28.22 -26.73
C PRO A 50 -38.30 -27.99 -27.51
N PRO A 51 -37.66 -29.05 -28.03
CA PRO A 51 -36.33 -28.96 -28.67
C PRO A 51 -36.23 -28.00 -29.86
N HIS A 52 -37.35 -27.73 -30.54
CA HIS A 52 -37.41 -26.90 -31.74
C HIS A 52 -37.65 -25.41 -31.48
N GLU A 53 -37.94 -25.01 -30.23
CA GLU A 53 -38.09 -23.59 -29.90
C GLU A 53 -36.75 -22.94 -29.55
N GLY A 54 -36.50 -21.75 -30.10
CA GLY A 54 -35.32 -20.94 -29.81
C GLY A 54 -35.16 -20.69 -28.30
N LYS A 55 -34.10 -21.25 -27.71
CA LYS A 55 -33.75 -21.07 -26.31
C LYS A 55 -32.92 -19.79 -26.16
N ARG A 56 -33.39 -18.86 -25.33
CA ARG A 56 -32.59 -17.68 -24.95
C ARG A 56 -31.51 -18.10 -23.94
N ILE A 57 -30.41 -17.34 -23.91
CA ILE A 57 -29.13 -17.68 -23.24
C ILE A 57 -29.27 -18.18 -21.78
N TYR A 58 -30.28 -17.72 -21.05
CA TYR A 58 -30.54 -18.12 -19.66
C TYR A 58 -31.04 -19.57 -19.50
N HIS A 59 -31.64 -20.18 -20.53
CA HIS A 59 -31.98 -21.61 -20.51
C HIS A 59 -30.72 -22.50 -20.60
N TYR A 60 -29.61 -21.98 -21.12
CA TYR A 60 -28.36 -22.71 -21.29
C TYR A 60 -27.62 -22.94 -19.95
N TYR A 61 -27.63 -21.93 -19.07
CA TYR A 61 -26.94 -21.99 -17.78
C TYR A 61 -27.56 -23.01 -16.81
N CYS A 62 -28.88 -23.18 -16.84
CA CYS A 62 -29.57 -24.09 -15.91
C CYS A 62 -29.25 -25.57 -16.19
N ASN A 63 -29.07 -25.95 -17.47
CA ASN A 63 -28.82 -27.34 -17.84
C ASN A 63 -27.39 -27.81 -17.52
N LYS A 64 -26.43 -26.89 -17.42
CA LYS A 64 -25.03 -27.18 -17.06
C LYS A 64 -24.86 -27.42 -15.56
N ILE A 65 -25.56 -26.65 -14.71
CA ILE A 65 -25.49 -26.80 -13.24
C ILE A 65 -26.01 -28.17 -12.80
N TYR A 66 -27.08 -28.68 -13.43
CA TYR A 66 -27.64 -30.00 -13.11
C TYR A 66 -26.70 -31.18 -13.40
N LYS A 67 -25.79 -31.06 -14.39
CA LYS A 67 -24.83 -32.13 -14.71
C LYS A 67 -23.68 -32.23 -13.71
N VAL A 68 -23.28 -31.11 -13.10
CA VAL A 68 -22.18 -31.06 -12.12
C VAL A 68 -22.59 -31.66 -10.77
N ILE A 69 -23.84 -31.44 -10.35
CA ILE A 69 -24.35 -31.94 -9.07
C ILE A 69 -24.47 -33.47 -9.05
N ARG A 70 -24.80 -34.12 -10.19
CA ARG A 70 -24.93 -35.58 -10.26
C ARG A 70 -23.60 -36.35 -10.25
N PHE A 71 -22.51 -35.75 -10.74
CA PHE A 71 -21.21 -36.42 -10.76
C PHE A 71 -20.50 -36.40 -9.41
N SER A 72 -20.84 -35.44 -8.54
CA SER A 72 -20.17 -35.25 -7.25
C SER A 72 -20.69 -36.18 -6.14
N ALA A 73 -21.79 -36.91 -6.39
CA ALA A 73 -22.46 -37.73 -5.37
C ALA A 73 -22.11 -39.23 -5.44
N ALA A 74 -21.14 -39.64 -6.28
CA ALA A 74 -20.95 -41.06 -6.64
C ALA A 74 -19.61 -41.70 -6.23
N THR A 75 -18.78 -41.07 -5.39
CA THR A 75 -17.49 -41.67 -5.02
C THR A 75 -17.17 -41.53 -3.54
N GLU A 76 -17.51 -42.55 -2.76
CA GLU A 76 -17.02 -42.79 -1.40
C GLU A 76 -15.97 -43.92 -1.44
N VAL A 77 -14.78 -43.69 -0.87
CA VAL A 77 -13.84 -44.75 -0.47
C VAL A 77 -13.21 -44.38 0.89
N ALA A 78 -13.21 -45.35 1.80
CA ALA A 78 -12.77 -45.27 3.20
C ALA A 78 -11.24 -45.49 3.39
N PRO A 79 -10.67 -45.19 4.58
CA PRO A 79 -9.21 -45.01 4.78
C PRO A 79 -8.50 -46.14 5.57
N ALA A 80 -7.16 -46.20 5.45
CA ALA A 80 -6.21 -46.88 6.34
C ALA A 80 -4.80 -46.28 6.06
N SER A 81 -3.81 -46.16 6.94
CA SER A 81 -3.61 -46.32 8.39
C SER A 81 -2.21 -45.75 8.69
N ALA A 82 -1.98 -45.24 9.91
CA ALA A 82 -0.78 -44.51 10.33
C ALA A 82 0.31 -45.38 11.01
N SER A 83 1.57 -44.96 10.91
CA SER A 83 2.71 -45.18 11.85
C SER A 83 4.00 -44.60 11.22
N GLN A 84 5.05 -44.05 11.84
CA GLN A 84 5.44 -43.59 13.19
C GLN A 84 6.90 -43.07 13.03
N MET A 85 7.48 -42.43 14.06
CA MET A 85 8.87 -41.92 14.21
C MET A 85 9.14 -40.50 13.70
N GLY A 86 9.80 -39.61 14.42
CA GLY A 86 10.46 -39.67 15.72
C GLY A 86 11.06 -38.29 16.02
N SER A 87 10.82 -37.81 17.24
CA SER A 87 11.38 -36.60 17.85
C SER A 87 12.82 -36.83 18.27
N ASP A 88 13.72 -35.87 18.02
CA ASP A 88 14.89 -35.56 18.88
C ASP A 88 15.81 -34.51 18.21
N TRP A 89 15.61 -33.19 18.45
CA TRP A 89 16.71 -32.21 18.38
C TRP A 89 16.37 -30.79 18.91
N ILE A 90 16.14 -30.61 20.22
CA ILE A 90 16.31 -29.28 20.86
C ILE A 90 16.88 -29.48 22.27
N GLN A 91 18.20 -29.44 22.41
CA GLN A 91 18.90 -29.01 23.62
C GLN A 91 20.36 -28.73 23.27
N GLN A 92 20.71 -27.49 22.96
CA GLN A 92 21.99 -26.89 23.36
C GLN A 92 22.10 -25.42 22.92
N LYS A 93 22.36 -24.57 23.92
CA LYS A 93 23.04 -23.26 23.89
C LYS A 93 22.19 -22.02 24.21
N PHE A 94 21.89 -21.89 25.50
CA PHE A 94 21.86 -20.60 26.19
C PHE A 94 22.97 -20.59 27.25
N ALA A 95 23.67 -19.45 27.35
CA ALA A 95 24.65 -19.04 28.37
C ALA A 95 26.09 -18.90 27.85
N ALA A 96 26.40 -17.70 27.36
CA ALA A 96 27.59 -16.94 27.76
C ALA A 96 27.56 -15.61 27.01
N TRP A 97 27.37 -14.50 27.71
CA TRP A 97 28.15 -13.26 27.55
C TRP A 97 27.49 -12.08 28.28
N PHE A 98 27.97 -11.81 29.49
CA PHE A 98 28.20 -10.45 29.98
C PHE A 98 29.57 -10.49 30.68
N PRO A 99 30.39 -9.44 30.53
CA PRO A 99 30.47 -8.51 31.66
C PRO A 99 30.64 -7.01 31.31
N THR A 100 30.19 -6.20 32.28
CA THR A 100 30.75 -4.91 32.80
C THR A 100 30.62 -3.55 32.06
N ARG A 101 29.71 -2.72 32.61
CA ARG A 101 29.72 -1.29 33.08
C ARG A 101 30.63 -0.21 32.41
N VAL A 102 30.04 0.89 31.83
CA VAL A 102 29.76 2.31 32.31
C VAL A 102 31.00 3.28 32.28
N PRO A 103 30.99 4.65 32.07
CA PRO A 103 29.93 5.71 31.88
C PRO A 103 30.14 6.84 30.81
N GLY A 104 29.09 7.66 30.58
CA GLY A 104 29.18 9.14 30.56
C GLY A 104 28.82 9.90 29.27
N PHE A 105 27.91 10.90 29.34
CA PHE A 105 28.10 12.27 28.79
C PHE A 105 26.93 13.21 29.17
N SER A 106 27.29 14.46 29.49
CA SER A 106 26.48 15.52 30.12
C SER A 106 25.85 16.50 29.13
N GLY A 107 24.66 17.02 29.46
CA GLY A 107 23.94 18.04 28.71
C GLY A 107 24.46 19.48 28.91
N LYS A 108 24.47 20.25 27.80
CA LYS A 108 24.58 21.72 27.78
C LYS A 108 23.74 22.27 26.62
N MET A 109 22.45 22.51 26.86
CA MET A 109 21.64 23.40 26.02
C MET A 109 20.45 24.06 26.73
N ALA A 110 20.25 23.82 28.03
CA ALA A 110 19.15 24.40 28.80
C ALA A 110 19.48 25.78 29.42
N SER A 111 20.74 26.21 29.41
CA SER A 111 21.20 27.41 30.13
C SER A 111 21.09 28.72 29.34
N ALA A 112 20.89 28.68 28.01
CA ALA A 112 20.81 29.89 27.19
C ALA A 112 19.41 30.53 27.17
N LEU A 113 18.35 29.75 27.37
CA LEU A 113 16.97 30.25 27.37
C LEU A 113 16.55 30.90 28.69
N CYS A 114 17.19 30.51 29.80
CA CYS A 114 16.86 31.05 31.13
C CYS A 114 17.38 32.49 31.31
N PHE A 115 18.51 32.85 30.68
CA PHE A 115 19.11 34.18 30.81
C PHE A 115 18.32 35.29 30.07
N SER A 116 17.70 34.99 28.92
CA SER A 116 16.91 35.98 28.18
C SER A 116 15.57 36.33 28.83
N MET A 117 14.94 35.39 29.54
CA MET A 117 13.67 35.65 30.24
C MET A 117 13.85 36.49 31.51
N CYS A 118 14.97 36.33 32.23
CA CYS A 118 15.26 37.13 33.42
C CYS A 118 15.55 38.61 33.09
N ALA A 119 16.18 38.91 31.94
CA ALA A 119 16.43 40.29 31.51
C ALA A 119 15.14 41.05 31.15
N LEU A 120 14.16 40.37 30.55
CA LEU A 120 12.87 40.97 30.19
C LEU A 120 11.98 41.26 31.40
N LEU A 121 12.00 40.38 32.41
CA LEU A 121 11.25 40.59 33.66
C LEU A 121 11.86 41.71 34.53
N PHE A 122 13.17 41.94 34.42
CA PHE A 122 13.84 43.03 35.15
C PHE A 122 13.51 44.41 34.57
N CYS A 123 13.40 44.54 33.24
CA CYS A 123 12.97 45.79 32.60
C CYS A 123 11.50 46.15 32.86
N TYR A 124 10.62 45.15 33.02
CA TYR A 124 9.20 45.40 33.29
C TYR A 124 8.95 45.90 34.73
N ARG A 125 9.82 45.54 35.69
CA ARG A 125 9.72 45.99 37.09
C ARG A 125 10.20 47.43 37.30
N LEU A 126 11.05 47.97 36.43
CA LEU A 126 11.57 49.34 36.54
C LEU A 126 10.62 50.41 35.98
N LEU A 127 9.62 50.02 35.19
CA LEU A 127 8.64 50.95 34.60
C LEU A 127 7.31 51.04 35.38
N GLY A 128 7.14 50.25 36.43
CA GLY A 128 5.90 50.21 37.23
C GLY A 128 6.09 50.65 38.67
N SER A 129 6.29 51.95 38.93
CA SER A 129 6.23 52.51 40.29
C SER A 129 6.05 54.03 40.30
N LYS A 130 4.80 54.48 40.55
CA LYS A 130 4.29 55.73 41.20
C LYS A 130 2.90 56.07 40.59
N SER A 131 1.75 55.83 41.24
CA SER A 131 1.13 56.41 42.46
C SER A 131 0.31 57.70 42.23
N SER A 132 -1.01 57.56 42.41
CA SER A 132 -2.03 58.42 43.05
C SER A 132 -2.20 59.93 42.72
N THR A 133 -3.39 60.24 42.20
CA THR A 133 -4.33 61.32 42.54
C THR A 133 -3.89 62.52 43.40
N HIS A 134 -3.96 63.73 42.83
CA HIS A 134 -4.69 64.89 43.39
C HIS A 134 -4.99 65.92 42.29
N ALA A 135 -6.22 66.44 42.30
CA ALA A 135 -6.73 67.47 41.40
C ALA A 135 -6.39 68.87 41.93
N ILE A 136 -5.74 69.73 41.13
CA ILE A 136 -5.76 71.21 41.26
C ILE A 136 -5.61 71.81 39.85
N HIS A 137 -6.44 72.82 39.55
CA HIS A 137 -6.41 73.68 38.37
C HIS A 137 -5.04 74.34 38.15
N GLY A 138 -4.53 74.28 36.92
CA GLY A 138 -3.39 75.09 36.49
C GLY A 138 -2.83 74.61 35.16
N SER A 139 -3.02 75.41 34.11
CA SER A 139 -2.43 75.20 32.78
C SER A 139 -0.90 75.11 32.85
N PRO A 140 -0.26 74.11 32.20
CA PRO A 140 1.19 74.12 32.04
C PRO A 140 1.63 74.21 30.56
N PRO A 141 2.91 74.57 30.33
CA PRO A 141 3.40 75.07 29.06
C PRO A 141 3.87 73.95 28.13
N ALA A 142 3.94 74.27 26.84
CA ALA A 142 4.45 73.42 25.77
C ALA A 142 5.89 72.99 26.04
N MET A 143 6.10 71.69 26.30
CA MET A 143 7.42 71.06 26.37
C MET A 143 7.63 70.11 25.19
N ARG A 144 8.66 70.43 24.40
CA ARG A 144 9.26 69.58 23.36
C ARG A 144 9.94 68.38 24.02
N SER A 145 9.37 67.18 23.87
CA SER A 145 10.06 65.91 24.14
C SER A 145 9.15 64.75 23.68
N SER A 146 9.19 64.38 22.40
CA SER A 146 8.37 63.27 21.89
C SER A 146 9.08 62.27 20.97
N ASN A 147 10.39 62.38 20.75
CA ASN A 147 11.07 61.45 19.84
C ASN A 147 11.52 60.13 20.50
N VAL A 148 11.86 60.13 21.80
CA VAL A 148 12.37 58.92 22.48
C VAL A 148 11.24 57.94 22.81
N ALA A 149 10.11 58.42 23.33
CA ALA A 149 8.96 57.57 23.65
C ALA A 149 8.36 56.91 22.38
N LEU A 150 8.33 57.65 21.26
CA LEU A 150 7.86 57.12 19.98
C LEU A 150 8.82 56.05 19.42
N HIS A 151 10.12 56.17 19.65
CA HIS A 151 11.12 55.18 19.22
C HIS A 151 11.02 53.88 20.02
N VAL A 152 10.84 53.96 21.34
CA VAL A 152 10.65 52.80 22.22
C VAL A 152 9.34 52.08 21.88
N GLN A 153 8.26 52.83 21.63
CA GLN A 153 6.98 52.25 21.25
C GLN A 153 7.04 51.54 19.88
N ARG A 154 7.77 52.10 18.90
CA ARG A 154 7.99 51.46 17.60
C ARG A 154 8.82 50.17 17.72
N HIS A 155 9.86 50.16 18.56
CA HIS A 155 10.66 48.96 18.78
C HIS A 155 9.88 47.86 19.51
N ALA A 156 9.06 48.22 20.50
CA ALA A 156 8.20 47.27 21.20
C ALA A 156 7.15 46.64 20.27
N LEU A 157 6.54 47.43 19.38
CA LEU A 157 5.57 46.93 18.38
C LEU A 157 6.23 46.04 17.32
N LEU A 158 7.46 46.35 16.90
CA LEU A 158 8.25 45.50 16.00
C LEU A 158 8.62 44.18 16.67
N LEU A 159 9.03 44.21 17.94
CA LEU A 159 9.37 43.00 18.69
C LEU A 159 8.13 42.11 18.94
N LEU A 160 6.98 42.72 19.27
CA LEU A 160 5.71 42.00 19.42
C LEU A 160 5.22 41.41 18.09
N SER A 161 5.38 42.13 16.98
CA SER A 161 5.06 41.62 15.65
C SER A 161 5.97 40.46 15.25
N LEU A 162 7.26 40.53 15.57
CA LEU A 162 8.23 39.46 15.33
C LEU A 162 7.92 38.23 16.20
N LEU A 163 7.61 38.43 17.48
CA LEU A 163 7.22 37.35 18.39
C LEU A 163 5.87 36.73 17.99
N ALA A 164 4.91 37.52 17.50
CA ALA A 164 3.66 37.02 16.97
C ALA A 164 3.85 36.28 15.64
N ALA A 165 4.79 36.69 14.79
CA ALA A 165 5.16 35.96 13.57
C ALA A 165 5.87 34.64 13.91
N ILE A 166 6.76 34.63 14.90
CA ILE A 166 7.43 33.42 15.40
C ILE A 166 6.40 32.50 16.07
N ALA A 167 5.54 33.01 16.93
CA ALA A 167 4.48 32.25 17.59
C ALA A 167 3.46 31.72 16.57
N GLY A 168 3.04 32.53 15.61
CA GLY A 168 2.18 32.15 14.49
C GLY A 168 2.83 31.07 13.61
N SER A 169 4.12 31.19 13.32
CA SER A 169 4.89 30.16 12.61
C SER A 169 4.98 28.85 13.39
N THR A 170 5.18 28.91 14.72
CA THR A 170 5.17 27.71 15.58
C THR A 170 3.78 27.07 15.68
N ASN A 171 2.70 27.87 15.67
CA ASN A 171 1.33 27.38 15.76
C ASN A 171 0.82 26.81 14.42
N ILE A 172 1.25 27.37 13.28
CA ILE A 172 1.02 26.79 11.94
C ILE A 172 1.79 25.47 11.78
N ARG A 173 3.00 25.35 12.37
CA ARG A 173 3.72 24.07 12.44
C ARG A 173 2.99 23.03 13.30
N ARG A 174 2.21 23.49 14.30
CA ARG A 174 1.45 22.64 15.23
C ARG A 174 0.06 22.25 14.71
N GLN A 175 -0.63 23.12 13.97
CA GLN A 175 -1.94 22.82 13.39
C GLN A 175 -1.86 21.99 12.10
N ASN A 176 -0.70 21.98 11.43
CA ASN A 176 -0.43 21.04 10.34
C ASN A 176 0.20 19.72 10.83
N SER A 177 0.17 19.44 12.14
CA SER A 177 0.34 18.06 12.61
C SER A 177 -0.93 17.28 12.27
N GLU A 178 -1.09 16.92 11.00
CA GLU A 178 -1.77 15.66 10.70
C GLU A 178 -1.09 14.62 11.59
N THR A 179 -1.81 14.19 12.61
CA THR A 179 -1.26 13.48 13.76
C THR A 179 -0.63 12.19 13.28
N LEU A 180 0.70 12.11 13.39
CA LEU A 180 1.42 10.84 13.33
C LEU A 180 0.79 9.86 14.33
N CYS A 181 0.89 8.57 14.04
CA CYS A 181 0.41 7.53 14.94
C CYS A 181 1.03 7.69 16.33
N GLU A 182 0.22 7.63 17.39
CA GLU A 182 0.69 7.76 18.79
C GLU A 182 1.72 6.68 19.17
N GLN A 183 1.72 5.56 18.46
CA GLN A 183 2.65 4.45 18.67
C GLN A 183 4.00 4.65 17.96
N ALA A 184 4.15 5.72 17.16
CA ALA A 184 5.42 6.05 16.53
C ALA A 184 6.46 6.52 17.58
N GLU A 185 7.73 6.26 17.28
CA GLU A 185 8.83 6.91 18.01
C GLU A 185 8.78 8.44 17.87
N GLU A 186 9.35 9.14 18.85
CA GLU A 186 9.32 10.61 18.87
C GLU A 186 10.27 11.21 17.84
N GLU A 187 11.41 10.56 17.59
CA GLU A 187 12.33 10.96 16.55
C GLU A 187 12.13 10.12 15.29
N PRO A 188 12.20 10.75 14.10
CA PRO A 188 12.15 10.00 12.86
C PRO A 188 13.38 9.10 12.76
N LEU A 189 13.17 7.81 12.49
CA LEU A 189 14.23 6.86 12.17
C LEU A 189 15.04 7.35 10.96
N LEU A 190 14.36 7.88 9.93
CA LEU A 190 14.95 8.53 8.77
C LEU A 190 14.28 9.86 8.49
N SER A 191 15.09 10.78 8.00
CA SER A 191 14.68 12.10 7.50
C SER A 191 15.68 12.55 6.45
N CYS A 192 15.33 13.56 5.67
CA CYS A 192 16.25 14.16 4.69
C CYS A 192 17.59 14.57 5.32
N SER A 193 17.58 15.13 6.54
CA SER A 193 18.80 15.51 7.25
C SER A 193 19.60 14.29 7.71
N LYS A 194 18.95 13.24 8.22
CA LYS A 194 19.63 12.00 8.64
C LYS A 194 20.26 11.29 7.44
N VAL A 195 19.59 11.23 6.29
CA VAL A 195 20.15 10.63 5.07
C VAL A 195 21.33 11.44 4.54
N ALA A 196 21.23 12.77 4.50
CA ALA A 196 22.34 13.63 4.06
C ALA A 196 23.57 13.57 4.99
N ALA A 197 23.37 13.25 6.28
CA ALA A 197 24.45 13.12 7.26
C ALA A 197 25.14 11.74 7.27
N ARG A 198 24.60 10.73 6.56
CA ARG A 198 25.18 9.38 6.53
C ARG A 198 26.50 9.35 5.76
N GLN A 199 27.40 8.47 6.18
CA GLN A 199 28.65 8.23 5.48
C GLN A 199 28.39 7.55 4.12
N ARG A 200 29.05 8.05 3.07
CA ARG A 200 28.85 7.67 1.66
C ARG A 200 29.70 6.48 1.19
N HIS A 201 30.15 5.62 2.11
CA HIS A 201 31.12 4.57 1.74
C HIS A 201 30.49 3.40 0.99
N GLU A 202 29.20 3.14 1.21
CA GLU A 202 28.50 2.00 0.60
C GLU A 202 27.63 2.43 -0.59
N ALA A 203 27.63 1.62 -1.65
CA ALA A 203 26.91 1.91 -2.89
C ALA A 203 25.40 2.15 -2.66
N TRP A 204 24.76 1.35 -1.80
CA TRP A 204 23.34 1.51 -1.49
C TRP A 204 23.01 2.82 -0.75
N ASN A 205 23.91 3.29 0.14
CA ASN A 205 23.74 4.58 0.80
C ASN A 205 23.87 5.73 -0.20
N MET A 206 24.83 5.65 -1.13
CA MET A 206 24.97 6.64 -2.20
C MET A 206 23.72 6.70 -3.09
N LYS A 207 23.16 5.54 -3.48
CA LYS A 207 21.94 5.48 -4.30
C LYS A 207 20.69 5.93 -3.55
N LEU A 208 20.58 5.65 -2.26
CA LEU A 208 19.51 6.20 -1.44
C LEU A 208 19.63 7.72 -1.32
N GLU A 209 20.83 8.25 -1.10
CA GLU A 209 21.05 9.69 -1.00
C GLU A 209 20.72 10.38 -2.33
N GLU A 210 21.22 9.87 -3.45
CA GLU A 210 20.89 10.35 -4.80
C GLU A 210 19.37 10.37 -5.02
N ALA A 211 18.68 9.29 -4.63
CA ALA A 211 17.23 9.22 -4.67
C ALA A 211 16.59 10.32 -3.80
N TRP A 212 16.97 10.42 -2.53
CA TRP A 212 16.33 11.35 -1.59
C TRP A 212 16.60 12.81 -1.92
N GLN A 213 17.76 13.15 -2.50
CA GLN A 213 18.05 14.51 -2.94
C GLN A 213 16.97 15.08 -3.87
N ASN A 214 16.34 14.27 -4.72
CA ASN A 214 15.29 14.75 -5.62
C ASN A 214 13.99 15.10 -4.90
N LEU A 215 13.67 14.42 -3.79
CA LEU A 215 12.47 14.69 -3.00
C LEU A 215 12.74 15.79 -1.97
N CYS A 216 13.91 15.79 -1.35
CA CYS A 216 14.31 16.69 -0.27
C CYS A 216 14.70 18.10 -0.73
N LYS A 217 14.83 18.36 -2.04
CA LYS A 217 15.06 19.71 -2.59
C LYS A 217 13.90 20.68 -2.33
N ASP A 218 12.69 20.16 -2.16
CA ASP A 218 11.50 20.94 -1.88
C ASP A 218 11.13 20.81 -0.40
N ASP A 219 11.18 21.92 0.34
CA ASP A 219 10.87 21.95 1.78
C ASP A 219 9.47 21.38 2.10
N ARG A 220 8.53 21.44 1.15
CA ARG A 220 7.18 20.89 1.30
C ARG A 220 7.17 19.36 1.38
N ASN A 221 8.20 18.71 0.84
CA ASN A 221 8.35 17.26 0.82
C ASN A 221 9.13 16.73 2.02
N LEU A 222 9.85 17.56 2.78
CA LEU A 222 10.64 17.08 3.92
C LEU A 222 9.82 16.22 4.90
N PRO A 223 8.58 16.61 5.30
CA PRO A 223 7.77 15.78 6.19
C PRO A 223 7.27 14.47 5.54
N LEU A 224 7.26 14.40 4.21
CA LEU A 224 6.92 13.18 3.46
C LEU A 224 8.10 12.21 3.39
N MET A 225 9.30 12.65 3.75
CA MET A 225 10.50 11.80 3.80
C MET A 225 10.90 11.46 5.23
N GLU A 226 10.01 11.69 6.19
CA GLU A 226 10.16 11.23 7.56
C GLU A 226 9.53 9.85 7.72
N VAL A 227 10.29 8.91 8.27
CA VAL A 227 9.79 7.59 8.69
C VAL A 227 10.07 7.40 10.17
N TYR A 228 9.13 6.78 10.87
CA TYR A 228 9.16 6.55 12.30
C TYR A 228 8.97 5.06 12.55
N LEU A 229 9.73 4.48 13.48
CA LEU A 229 9.51 3.10 13.88
C LEU A 229 8.29 3.01 14.80
N ASP A 230 7.45 1.99 14.67
CA ASP A 230 6.46 1.67 15.70
C ASP A 230 7.17 1.14 16.94
N ARG A 231 6.91 1.74 18.11
CA ARG A 231 7.61 1.40 19.36
C ARG A 231 7.50 -0.08 19.73
N ARG A 232 6.43 -0.76 19.33
CA ARG A 232 6.22 -2.20 19.59
C ARG A 232 7.22 -3.06 18.80
N PHE A 233 7.70 -2.59 17.66
CA PHE A 233 8.51 -3.34 16.70
C PHE A 233 10.03 -3.09 16.84
N ARG A 234 10.49 -2.49 17.94
CA ARG A 234 11.93 -2.23 18.18
C ARG A 234 12.80 -3.47 18.13
N THR A 235 12.33 -4.58 18.69
CA THR A 235 13.08 -5.84 18.70
C THR A 235 13.17 -6.42 17.30
N ASN A 236 12.04 -6.48 16.58
CA ASN A 236 11.96 -6.98 15.22
C ASN A 236 12.82 -6.13 14.26
N TYR A 237 12.82 -4.81 14.43
CA TYR A 237 13.68 -3.92 13.66
C TYR A 237 15.16 -4.29 13.81
N LYS A 238 15.63 -4.54 15.04
CA LYS A 238 17.03 -4.92 15.29
C LYS A 238 17.39 -6.30 14.76
N SER A 239 16.43 -7.23 14.62
CA SER A 239 16.69 -8.55 14.04
C SER A 239 16.61 -8.54 12.52
N VAL A 240 15.81 -7.66 11.93
CA VAL A 240 15.59 -7.55 10.48
C VAL A 240 16.59 -6.62 9.80
N TYR A 241 16.95 -5.51 10.44
CA TYR A 241 17.88 -4.52 9.90
C TYR A 241 19.28 -4.78 10.42
N ASN A 242 20.25 -4.80 9.50
CA ASN A 242 21.66 -4.94 9.81
C ASN A 242 22.19 -3.69 10.52
N THR A 243 23.43 -3.76 11.00
CA THR A 243 24.11 -2.62 11.66
C THR A 243 24.30 -1.42 10.75
N ASP A 244 24.25 -1.60 9.43
CA ASP A 244 24.26 -0.52 8.43
C ASP A 244 22.90 0.21 8.30
N GLY A 245 21.87 -0.29 9.00
CA GLY A 245 20.51 0.23 8.96
C GLY A 245 19.71 -0.17 7.72
N TRP A 246 20.09 -1.26 7.04
CA TRP A 246 19.38 -1.82 5.88
C TRP A 246 18.93 -3.26 6.12
N ALA A 247 17.79 -3.62 5.52
CA ALA A 247 17.42 -5.02 5.32
C ALA A 247 18.00 -5.50 3.98
N ASP A 248 18.57 -6.71 3.95
CA ASP A 248 19.18 -7.24 2.72
C ASP A 248 18.14 -7.58 1.66
N ALA A 249 17.07 -8.28 2.06
CA ALA A 249 15.91 -8.52 1.20
C ALA A 249 14.61 -8.49 2.01
N ALA A 250 13.54 -7.94 1.45
CA ALA A 250 12.25 -7.87 2.12
C ALA A 250 11.06 -7.69 1.17
N TRP A 251 9.90 -8.13 1.64
CA TRP A 251 8.61 -7.75 1.08
C TRP A 251 8.20 -6.40 1.66
N VAL A 252 7.78 -5.44 0.84
CA VAL A 252 7.35 -4.12 1.32
C VAL A 252 5.89 -3.89 0.99
N ASN A 253 5.11 -3.57 2.01
CA ASN A 253 3.72 -3.22 1.88
C ASN A 253 3.49 -1.76 2.32
N TYR A 254 2.42 -1.18 1.81
CA TYR A 254 1.94 0.13 2.20
C TYR A 254 0.46 0.08 2.53
N VAL A 255 0.07 0.83 3.56
CA VAL A 255 -1.32 0.87 4.02
C VAL A 255 -1.60 2.26 4.59
N ALA A 256 -2.87 2.66 4.65
CA ALA A 256 -3.30 3.75 5.50
C ALA A 256 -4.52 3.31 6.31
N VAL A 257 -4.31 3.14 7.61
CA VAL A 257 -5.42 2.84 8.53
C VAL A 257 -6.01 4.16 9.05
N PRO A 258 -7.31 4.40 8.85
CA PRO A 258 -7.98 5.59 9.34
C PRO A 258 -8.00 5.65 10.88
N ALA A 259 -8.28 6.84 11.43
CA ALA A 259 -8.27 7.08 12.87
C ALA A 259 -9.20 6.17 13.68
N ASP A 260 -10.32 5.71 13.08
CA ASP A 260 -11.24 4.79 13.74
C ASP A 260 -10.72 3.33 13.80
N GLY A 261 -9.62 3.03 13.10
CA GLY A 261 -9.02 1.70 13.01
C GLY A 261 -9.78 0.72 12.11
N LYS A 262 -10.87 1.13 11.45
CA LYS A 262 -11.79 0.21 10.75
C LYS A 262 -11.58 0.15 9.24
N GLY A 263 -10.36 0.41 8.78
CA GLY A 263 -10.03 0.33 7.36
C GLY A 263 -9.91 -1.11 6.89
N ILE A 264 -10.66 -1.48 5.84
CA ILE A 264 -10.57 -2.82 5.20
C ILE A 264 -9.13 -3.17 4.85
N PHE A 265 -8.34 -2.22 4.33
CA PHE A 265 -6.95 -2.47 3.97
C PHE A 265 -6.04 -2.77 5.16
N GLY A 266 -6.39 -2.33 6.39
CA GLY A 266 -5.67 -2.76 7.60
C GLY A 266 -5.88 -4.25 7.88
N GLN A 267 -7.12 -4.74 7.73
CA GLN A 267 -7.47 -6.15 7.88
C GLN A 267 -6.85 -7.02 6.78
N LEU A 268 -6.82 -6.53 5.55
CA LEU A 268 -6.18 -7.21 4.43
C LEU A 268 -4.65 -7.27 4.62
N THR A 269 -4.04 -6.18 5.12
CA THR A 269 -2.60 -6.16 5.45
C THR A 269 -2.23 -7.20 6.49
N GLU A 270 -3.06 -7.42 7.52
CA GLU A 270 -2.82 -8.48 8.51
C GLU A 270 -2.76 -9.88 7.86
N ARG A 271 -3.70 -10.17 6.95
CA ARG A 271 -3.76 -11.46 6.24
C ARG A 271 -2.61 -11.64 5.26
N LEU A 272 -2.22 -10.56 4.57
CA LEU A 272 -1.00 -10.52 3.76
C LEU A 272 0.20 -10.88 4.63
N VAL A 273 0.39 -10.19 5.77
CA VAL A 273 1.51 -10.45 6.70
C VAL A 273 1.49 -11.89 7.20
N ASP A 274 0.31 -12.44 7.56
CA ASP A 274 0.18 -13.83 7.99
C ASP A 274 0.63 -14.80 6.88
N SER A 275 0.20 -14.57 5.64
CA SER A 275 0.64 -15.40 4.52
C SER A 275 2.13 -15.31 4.23
N VAL A 276 2.72 -14.10 4.27
CA VAL A 276 4.16 -13.91 4.09
C VAL A 276 4.92 -14.60 5.21
N HIS A 277 4.47 -14.45 6.47
CA HIS A 277 5.13 -15.07 7.62
C HIS A 277 5.14 -16.60 7.55
N ARG A 278 4.11 -17.22 6.95
CA ARG A 278 4.01 -18.68 6.78
C ARG A 278 4.92 -19.21 5.68
N PHE A 279 5.09 -18.46 4.59
CA PHE A 279 5.68 -18.99 3.36
C PHE A 279 7.06 -18.41 3.02
N SER A 280 7.39 -17.20 3.47
CA SER A 280 8.64 -16.52 3.15
C SER A 280 9.66 -16.63 4.27
N GLN A 281 10.92 -16.81 3.91
CA GLN A 281 12.06 -16.67 4.82
C GLN A 281 12.49 -15.21 4.99
N HIS A 282 12.04 -14.33 4.09
CA HIS A 282 12.33 -12.90 4.14
C HIS A 282 11.30 -12.14 5.00
N PRO A 283 11.74 -11.06 5.66
CA PRO A 283 10.87 -10.20 6.45
C PRO A 283 9.86 -9.44 5.59
N VAL A 284 8.82 -8.93 6.25
CA VAL A 284 7.86 -7.99 5.67
C VAL A 284 7.97 -6.64 6.39
N ILE A 285 8.09 -5.56 5.61
CA ILE A 285 8.12 -4.19 6.11
C ILE A 285 6.83 -3.51 5.68
N VAL A 286 6.01 -3.12 6.64
CA VAL A 286 4.76 -2.39 6.39
C VAL A 286 5.00 -0.91 6.67
N VAL A 287 4.73 -0.05 5.69
CA VAL A 287 4.74 1.42 5.87
C VAL A 287 3.30 1.92 5.98
N ASN A 288 2.91 2.27 7.19
CA ASN A 288 1.60 2.84 7.48
C ASN A 288 1.62 4.36 7.29
N PHE A 289 0.82 4.83 6.34
CA PHE A 289 0.56 6.23 6.03
C PHE A 289 -0.69 6.80 6.72
N GLY A 290 -1.37 5.96 7.52
CA GLY A 290 -2.55 6.33 8.30
C GLY A 290 -2.21 6.92 9.67
N THR A 291 -3.24 7.35 10.39
CA THR A 291 -3.10 7.97 11.73
C THR A 291 -3.15 6.96 12.86
N LYS A 292 -3.52 5.70 12.58
CA LYS A 292 -3.58 4.61 13.54
C LYS A 292 -2.79 3.42 13.00
N ALA A 293 -2.16 2.64 13.88
CA ALA A 293 -1.56 1.38 13.47
C ALA A 293 -2.64 0.30 13.26
N PRO A 294 -2.44 -0.66 12.35
CA PRO A 294 -3.23 -1.90 12.36
C PRO A 294 -3.08 -2.58 13.73
N GLU A 295 -4.20 -2.84 14.42
CA GLU A 295 -4.18 -3.37 15.80
C GLU A 295 -3.67 -4.81 15.86
N ASP A 296 -4.06 -5.63 14.88
CA ASP A 296 -3.76 -7.07 14.85
C ASP A 296 -2.34 -7.41 14.35
N LEU A 297 -1.57 -6.39 13.94
CA LEU A 297 -0.14 -6.54 13.67
C LEU A 297 0.63 -6.55 15.00
N ASP A 298 0.76 -7.75 15.57
CA ASP A 298 1.49 -8.01 16.81
C ASP A 298 2.93 -8.50 16.52
N PRO A 299 3.97 -7.84 17.07
CA PRO A 299 5.37 -8.26 16.86
C PRO A 299 5.70 -9.63 17.44
N THR A 300 4.93 -10.13 18.42
CA THR A 300 5.16 -11.46 19.02
C THR A 300 4.64 -12.57 18.09
N ARG A 301 3.46 -12.36 17.50
CA ARG A 301 2.89 -13.24 16.45
C ARG A 301 3.71 -13.20 15.17
N PHE A 302 4.27 -12.04 14.80
CA PHE A 302 5.01 -11.84 13.55
C PHE A 302 6.45 -11.35 13.81
N PRO A 303 7.38 -12.23 14.23
CA PRO A 303 8.75 -11.83 14.58
C PRO A 303 9.56 -11.26 13.39
N SER A 304 9.18 -11.59 12.15
CA SER A 304 9.81 -11.08 10.92
C SER A 304 9.10 -9.86 10.31
N LEU A 305 8.11 -9.29 11.01
CA LEU A 305 7.44 -8.04 10.60
C LEU A 305 8.15 -6.83 11.21
N VAL A 306 8.30 -5.77 10.41
CA VAL A 306 8.62 -4.41 10.91
C VAL A 306 7.50 -3.46 10.48
N LEU A 307 6.94 -2.73 11.44
CA LEU A 307 5.96 -1.68 11.18
C LEU A 307 6.61 -0.30 11.28
N LEU A 308 6.54 0.43 10.17
CA LEU A 308 6.99 1.81 10.03
C LEU A 308 5.77 2.73 9.88
N HIS A 309 5.89 3.96 10.37
CA HIS A 309 4.91 5.03 10.19
C HIS A 309 5.51 6.15 9.35
N ALA A 310 4.73 6.66 8.41
CA ALA A 310 5.10 7.82 7.61
C ALA A 310 3.88 8.71 7.41
N ARG A 311 4.09 9.99 7.11
CA ARG A 311 2.94 10.88 6.81
C ARG A 311 2.37 10.53 5.44
N GLY A 312 1.05 10.41 5.33
CA GLY A 312 0.39 10.28 4.03
C GLY A 312 0.62 11.47 3.11
N LEU A 313 0.34 11.30 1.82
CA LEU A 313 0.12 12.45 0.94
C LEU A 313 -1.07 13.25 1.48
N ARG A 314 -0.99 14.58 1.40
CA ARG A 314 -2.04 15.46 1.94
C ARG A 314 -3.40 15.07 1.35
N PRO A 315 -4.48 14.98 2.14
CA PRO A 315 -5.81 14.66 1.63
C PRO A 315 -6.32 15.63 0.55
N THR A 316 -5.82 16.88 0.55
CA THR A 316 -6.14 17.89 -0.47
C THR A 316 -5.29 17.77 -1.74
N SER A 317 -4.33 16.85 -1.76
CA SER A 317 -3.49 16.61 -2.94
C SER A 317 -4.31 15.92 -4.02
N PRO A 318 -4.21 16.34 -5.29
CA PRO A 318 -4.85 15.62 -6.40
C PRO A 318 -4.13 14.30 -6.76
N ILE A 319 -3.08 13.95 -6.03
CA ILE A 319 -2.25 12.77 -6.27
C ILE A 319 -2.90 11.55 -5.61
N SER A 320 -3.07 10.48 -6.36
CA SER A 320 -3.61 9.19 -5.87
C SER A 320 -2.83 8.69 -4.66
N PHE A 321 -3.54 8.07 -3.70
CA PHE A 321 -2.93 7.41 -2.55
C PHE A 321 -1.90 6.34 -2.97
N ASN A 322 -2.09 5.72 -4.13
CA ASN A 322 -1.22 4.65 -4.63
C ASN A 322 0.23 5.10 -4.83
N PHE A 323 0.51 6.40 -5.00
CA PHE A 323 1.89 6.91 -5.04
C PHE A 323 2.65 6.73 -3.71
N ASN A 324 1.95 6.47 -2.60
CA ASN A 324 2.59 6.05 -1.35
C ASN A 324 3.30 4.70 -1.48
N LYS A 325 2.96 3.87 -2.46
CA LYS A 325 3.71 2.65 -2.80
C LYS A 325 5.17 2.96 -3.13
N LEU A 326 5.39 3.91 -4.04
CA LEU A 326 6.74 4.34 -4.41
C LEU A 326 7.48 5.00 -3.23
N ARG A 327 6.74 5.71 -2.36
CA ARG A 327 7.31 6.23 -1.11
C ARG A 327 7.70 5.11 -0.17
N ALA A 328 6.88 4.08 0.01
CA ALA A 328 7.19 2.94 0.87
C ALA A 328 8.48 2.25 0.43
N VAL A 329 8.68 2.06 -0.89
CA VAL A 329 9.94 1.54 -1.45
C VAL A 329 11.14 2.37 -1.02
N LEU A 330 11.06 3.69 -1.10
CA LEU A 330 12.16 4.60 -0.72
C LEU A 330 12.38 4.69 0.80
N LEU A 331 11.32 4.52 1.59
CA LEU A 331 11.36 4.67 3.05
C LEU A 331 11.75 3.37 3.78
N ALA A 332 11.57 2.21 3.15
CA ALA A 332 11.81 0.92 3.80
C ALA A 332 13.30 0.57 3.99
N GLN A 333 14.23 1.20 3.27
CA GLN A 333 15.68 0.88 3.28
C GLN A 333 15.97 -0.62 3.08
N VAL A 334 15.54 -1.14 1.94
CA VAL A 334 15.73 -2.53 1.54
C VAL A 334 16.66 -2.59 0.33
N LYS A 335 17.70 -3.42 0.38
CA LYS A 335 18.67 -3.56 -0.72
C LYS A 335 18.05 -4.29 -1.92
N VAL A 336 17.22 -5.31 -1.68
CA VAL A 336 16.45 -6.06 -2.68
C VAL A 336 15.00 -6.21 -2.21
N GLY A 337 14.03 -5.63 -2.92
CA GLY A 337 12.65 -5.66 -2.44
C GLY A 337 11.62 -5.91 -3.52
N ALA A 338 10.43 -6.27 -3.06
CA ALA A 338 9.24 -6.44 -3.87
C ALA A 338 8.04 -5.80 -3.17
N SER A 339 7.27 -5.02 -3.92
CA SER A 339 6.12 -4.29 -3.40
C SER A 339 4.89 -5.17 -3.44
N LEU A 340 4.18 -5.27 -2.32
CA LEU A 340 2.94 -6.03 -2.18
C LEU A 340 1.77 -5.11 -1.84
N ASP A 341 0.68 -5.25 -2.57
CA ASP A 341 -0.60 -4.60 -2.25
C ASP A 341 -1.27 -5.31 -1.07
N SER A 342 -2.12 -4.59 -0.32
CA SER A 342 -2.77 -5.14 0.87
C SER A 342 -3.73 -6.28 0.55
N ASP A 343 -4.32 -6.32 -0.66
CA ASP A 343 -5.24 -7.33 -1.17
C ASP A 343 -4.54 -8.49 -1.90
N MET A 344 -3.27 -8.73 -1.55
CA MET A 344 -2.48 -9.88 -1.98
C MET A 344 -2.41 -10.96 -0.90
N LEU A 345 -2.23 -12.21 -1.34
CA LEU A 345 -2.03 -13.37 -0.47
C LEU A 345 -0.91 -14.24 -1.02
N MET A 346 0.18 -14.43 -0.26
CA MET A 346 1.26 -15.34 -0.64
C MET A 346 0.76 -16.79 -0.50
N VAL A 347 0.91 -17.59 -1.56
CA VAL A 347 0.37 -18.97 -1.58
C VAL A 347 1.44 -20.07 -1.51
N THR A 348 2.71 -19.70 -1.67
CA THR A 348 3.83 -20.64 -1.76
C THR A 348 5.16 -20.01 -1.37
N ALA A 349 6.05 -20.78 -0.77
CA ALA A 349 7.42 -20.36 -0.43
C ALA A 349 8.28 -20.09 -1.67
N GLN A 350 7.86 -20.60 -2.84
CA GLN A 350 8.55 -20.33 -4.10
C GLN A 350 8.51 -18.85 -4.50
N ALA A 351 7.66 -18.04 -3.87
CA ALA A 351 7.64 -16.58 -4.05
C ALA A 351 9.00 -15.93 -3.77
N ASP A 352 9.79 -16.45 -2.82
CA ASP A 352 11.12 -15.92 -2.48
C ASP A 352 12.10 -15.95 -3.67
N ARG A 353 11.86 -16.82 -4.66
CA ARG A 353 12.63 -16.81 -5.92
C ARG A 353 12.55 -15.46 -6.63
N LEU A 354 11.44 -14.73 -6.50
CA LEU A 354 11.29 -13.40 -7.09
C LEU A 354 12.31 -12.41 -6.52
N LEU A 355 12.60 -12.46 -5.22
CA LEU A 355 13.62 -11.60 -4.61
C LEU A 355 15.03 -11.97 -5.07
N ASN A 356 15.35 -13.26 -5.11
CA ASN A 356 16.64 -13.74 -5.63
C ASN A 356 16.89 -13.27 -7.06
N ARG A 357 15.90 -13.47 -7.93
CA ARG A 357 16.00 -13.08 -9.34
C ARG A 357 15.99 -11.56 -9.52
N THR A 358 15.30 -10.82 -8.64
CA THR A 358 15.40 -9.36 -8.58
C THR A 358 16.83 -8.90 -8.35
N ALA A 359 17.57 -9.55 -7.43
CA ALA A 359 18.96 -9.24 -7.16
C ALA A 359 19.88 -9.49 -8.38
N GLU A 360 19.59 -10.54 -9.15
CA GLU A 360 20.36 -10.91 -10.34
C GLU A 360 20.08 -10.01 -11.55
N GLU A 361 18.81 -9.66 -11.76
CA GLU A 361 18.36 -8.99 -12.98
C GLU A 361 18.51 -7.47 -12.93
N ILE A 362 18.37 -6.88 -11.74
CA ILE A 362 18.41 -5.43 -11.51
C ILE A 362 19.76 -5.05 -10.90
N THR A 363 20.65 -4.61 -11.78
CA THR A 363 22.05 -4.29 -11.45
C THR A 363 22.36 -2.85 -11.82
N GLU A 364 23.60 -2.41 -11.62
CA GLU A 364 24.05 -1.11 -12.11
C GLU A 364 23.84 -0.94 -13.63
N LYS A 365 23.99 -2.02 -14.41
CA LYS A 365 23.80 -2.01 -15.88
C LYS A 365 22.34 -1.99 -16.29
N TYR A 366 21.44 -2.43 -15.41
CA TYR A 366 20.00 -2.40 -15.62
C TYR A 366 19.33 -1.87 -14.35
N PRO A 367 19.41 -0.56 -14.08
CA PRO A 367 18.99 0.03 -12.80
C PRO A 367 17.48 0.29 -12.76
N TYR A 368 16.67 -0.45 -13.50
CA TYR A 368 15.23 -0.22 -13.63
C TYR A 368 14.44 -1.23 -12.79
N PRO A 369 13.39 -0.78 -12.07
CA PRO A 369 12.51 -1.70 -11.38
C PRO A 369 11.84 -2.62 -12.40
N MET A 370 11.52 -3.83 -11.97
CA MET A 370 10.83 -4.80 -12.81
C MET A 370 9.42 -5.02 -12.29
N MET A 371 8.44 -5.06 -13.19
CA MET A 371 7.03 -5.19 -12.83
C MET A 371 6.48 -6.53 -13.33
N PRO A 372 5.55 -7.16 -12.58
CA PRO A 372 4.79 -8.29 -13.07
C PRO A 372 3.95 -7.89 -14.28
N THR A 373 3.83 -8.79 -15.24
CA THR A 373 2.97 -8.58 -16.40
C THR A 373 1.53 -8.38 -15.96
N HIS A 374 0.86 -7.32 -16.43
CA HIS A 374 -0.52 -7.04 -16.09
C HIS A 374 -1.51 -7.84 -16.97
N PHE A 375 -2.68 -8.19 -16.43
CA PHE A 375 -3.71 -8.97 -17.17
C PHE A 375 -4.34 -8.15 -18.28
N LEU A 376 -4.56 -6.86 -18.00
CA LEU A 376 -4.89 -5.85 -18.98
C LEU A 376 -3.64 -5.39 -19.73
N ASP A 377 -3.76 -5.30 -21.05
CA ASP A 377 -2.85 -4.53 -21.88
C ASP A 377 -3.41 -3.11 -22.07
N ARG A 378 -2.53 -2.12 -22.15
CA ARG A 378 -2.88 -0.73 -22.45
C ARG A 378 -2.10 -0.18 -23.64
N ASP A 379 -1.37 -1.03 -24.37
CA ASP A 379 -0.62 -0.60 -25.54
C ASP A 379 -1.57 -0.07 -26.62
N VAL A 380 -1.43 1.23 -26.92
CA VAL A 380 -2.28 1.93 -27.88
C VAL A 380 -2.27 1.32 -29.28
N ARG A 381 -1.25 0.53 -29.61
CA ARG A 381 -1.13 -0.19 -30.89
C ARG A 381 -2.10 -1.37 -30.96
N ASP A 382 -2.50 -1.91 -29.82
CA ASP A 382 -3.43 -3.03 -29.70
C ASP A 382 -4.89 -2.56 -29.56
N ARG A 383 -5.12 -1.23 -29.61
CA ARG A 383 -6.45 -0.61 -29.57
C ARG A 383 -7.41 -1.11 -30.64
N GLU A 384 -6.91 -1.40 -31.84
CA GLU A 384 -7.77 -1.87 -32.94
C GLU A 384 -8.13 -3.36 -32.81
N ALA A 385 -7.18 -4.18 -32.37
CA ALA A 385 -7.42 -5.58 -31.98
C ALA A 385 -8.42 -5.68 -30.80
N ALA A 386 -8.33 -4.72 -29.87
CA ALA A 386 -9.25 -4.61 -28.74
C ALA A 386 -10.68 -4.21 -29.13
N ARG A 387 -10.84 -3.37 -30.16
CA ARG A 387 -12.17 -2.93 -30.64
C ARG A 387 -12.91 -4.00 -31.41
N THR A 388 -12.18 -4.84 -32.13
CA THR A 388 -12.73 -5.82 -33.07
C THR A 388 -13.04 -7.16 -32.42
N SER A 389 -12.44 -7.45 -31.27
CA SER A 389 -12.65 -8.70 -30.55
C SER A 389 -13.44 -8.49 -29.26
N HIS A 390 -14.43 -9.34 -28.99
CA HIS A 390 -14.98 -9.53 -27.63
C HIS A 390 -13.93 -10.11 -26.65
N LYS A 391 -12.63 -9.98 -26.96
CA LYS A 391 -11.49 -10.67 -26.35
C LYS A 391 -10.42 -9.71 -25.84
N GLY A 392 -10.58 -8.39 -25.98
CA GLY A 392 -9.56 -7.44 -25.57
C GLY A 392 -9.58 -7.17 -24.07
N ASN A 393 -8.57 -7.64 -23.35
CA ASN A 393 -8.17 -7.10 -22.04
C ASN A 393 -7.53 -5.70 -22.19
N PHE A 394 -8.09 -4.83 -23.04
CA PHE A 394 -7.52 -3.53 -23.33
C PHE A 394 -8.16 -2.45 -22.47
N LEU A 395 -7.35 -1.74 -21.69
CA LEU A 395 -7.76 -0.51 -21.04
C LEU A 395 -7.08 0.67 -21.74
N GLY A 396 -7.87 1.56 -22.34
CA GLY A 396 -7.32 2.70 -23.07
C GLY A 396 -6.53 3.63 -22.15
N PHE A 397 -5.20 3.59 -22.24
CA PHE A 397 -4.34 4.65 -21.74
C PHE A 397 -4.05 5.62 -22.89
N THR A 398 -4.31 6.91 -22.68
CA THR A 398 -3.97 7.94 -23.67
C THR A 398 -3.19 9.03 -22.96
N CYS A 399 -1.92 9.13 -23.29
CA CYS A 399 -1.06 10.20 -22.82
C CYS A 399 -0.45 10.89 -24.04
N LYS A 400 -0.84 12.15 -24.23
CA LYS A 400 -0.22 13.01 -25.22
C LYS A 400 1.24 13.22 -24.82
N ASP A 401 2.16 12.99 -25.75
CA ASP A 401 3.61 13.10 -25.56
C ASP A 401 4.25 12.00 -24.68
N CYS A 402 3.54 10.88 -24.41
CA CYS A 402 4.18 9.71 -23.79
C CYS A 402 5.00 8.91 -24.83
N PRO A 403 6.08 8.25 -24.39
CA PRO A 403 6.92 7.42 -25.26
C PRO A 403 6.16 6.19 -25.79
N THR A 404 6.71 5.63 -26.87
CA THR A 404 6.26 4.33 -27.38
C THR A 404 6.61 3.22 -26.38
N PRO A 405 5.70 2.26 -26.10
CA PRO A 405 6.00 1.15 -25.21
C PRO A 405 7.18 0.31 -25.70
N THR A 406 8.18 0.13 -24.83
CA THR A 406 9.39 -0.69 -25.04
C THR A 406 9.28 -2.10 -24.45
N MET A 407 8.36 -2.27 -23.51
CA MET A 407 8.01 -3.51 -22.84
C MET A 407 6.50 -3.57 -22.63
N ARG A 408 5.95 -4.76 -22.37
CA ARG A 408 4.52 -4.92 -22.07
C ARG A 408 4.13 -4.14 -20.81
N TRP A 409 2.88 -3.68 -20.76
CA TRP A 409 2.28 -3.09 -19.57
C TRP A 409 2.41 -4.01 -18.34
N GLY A 410 3.10 -3.50 -17.32
CA GLY A 410 3.26 -4.15 -16.03
C GLY A 410 2.29 -3.61 -15.00
N GLN A 411 1.99 -4.44 -14.01
CA GLN A 411 1.19 -4.07 -12.85
C GLN A 411 2.09 -3.37 -11.83
N ALA A 412 1.56 -2.37 -11.11
CA ALA A 412 2.31 -1.55 -10.17
C ALA A 412 2.75 -2.29 -8.89
N GLN A 413 3.48 -3.39 -9.01
CA GLN A 413 4.06 -4.14 -7.90
C GLN A 413 5.54 -4.32 -8.20
N PRO A 414 6.29 -3.20 -8.25
CA PRO A 414 7.67 -3.26 -8.68
C PRO A 414 8.49 -4.12 -7.72
N THR A 415 9.41 -4.87 -8.28
CA THR A 415 10.59 -5.32 -7.57
C THR A 415 11.76 -4.41 -7.92
N TRP A 416 12.71 -4.27 -7.01
CA TRP A 416 13.84 -3.39 -7.16
C TRP A 416 15.07 -3.93 -6.43
N THR A 417 16.23 -3.46 -6.87
CA THR A 417 17.41 -3.36 -5.99
C THR A 417 17.67 -1.90 -5.68
N TYR A 418 18.61 -1.61 -4.77
CA TYR A 418 18.99 -0.25 -4.43
C TYR A 418 19.42 0.58 -5.66
N TRP A 419 19.86 -0.07 -6.75
CA TRP A 419 20.19 0.57 -8.03
C TRP A 419 19.01 1.33 -8.65
N SER A 420 17.77 0.90 -8.39
CA SER A 420 16.56 1.52 -8.93
C SER A 420 16.00 2.67 -8.11
N LEU A 421 16.50 2.92 -6.91
CA LEU A 421 15.96 3.98 -6.04
C LEU A 421 16.06 5.38 -6.68
N PRO A 422 17.16 5.77 -7.36
CA PRO A 422 17.21 7.06 -8.06
C PRO A 422 16.15 7.19 -9.15
N PHE A 423 15.91 6.14 -9.94
CA PHE A 423 14.85 6.10 -10.95
C PHE A 423 13.49 6.35 -10.30
N LEU A 424 13.13 5.55 -9.28
CA LEU A 424 11.83 5.64 -8.61
C LEU A 424 11.60 7.02 -8.01
N SER A 425 12.62 7.57 -7.34
CA SER A 425 12.53 8.88 -6.71
C SER A 425 12.45 10.03 -7.71
N ARG A 426 13.20 9.99 -8.82
CA ARG A 426 13.15 11.04 -9.85
C ARG A 426 11.74 11.21 -10.41
N TRP A 427 11.12 10.09 -10.80
CA TRP A 427 9.76 10.08 -11.36
C TRP A 427 8.69 10.43 -10.32
N LEU A 428 8.80 9.91 -9.09
CA LEU A 428 7.91 10.28 -8.00
C LEU A 428 8.01 11.77 -7.63
N SER A 429 9.23 12.31 -7.53
CA SER A 429 9.47 13.74 -7.27
C SER A 429 8.85 14.60 -8.36
N ALA A 430 9.00 14.19 -9.62
CA ALA A 430 8.35 14.89 -10.74
C ALA A 430 6.83 14.91 -10.61
N LYS A 431 6.23 13.77 -10.27
CA LYS A 431 4.79 13.63 -10.05
C LYS A 431 4.30 14.50 -8.90
N ILE A 432 4.99 14.50 -7.77
CA ILE A 432 4.63 15.31 -6.60
C ILE A 432 4.71 16.80 -6.91
N ALA A 433 5.75 17.22 -7.63
CA ALA A 433 5.92 18.61 -8.04
C ALA A 433 5.02 19.02 -9.24
N GLY A 434 4.31 18.08 -9.87
CA GLY A 434 3.51 18.33 -11.07
C GLY A 434 4.34 18.79 -12.29
N ARG A 435 5.63 18.47 -12.30
CA ARG A 435 6.58 18.90 -13.35
C ARG A 435 6.72 17.84 -14.45
N LYS A 436 7.24 18.26 -15.61
CA LYS A 436 7.65 17.30 -16.63
C LYS A 436 8.92 16.56 -16.19
N GLU A 437 9.03 15.30 -16.60
CA GLU A 437 10.25 14.49 -16.46
C GLU A 437 10.58 13.91 -17.83
N GLN A 438 11.77 14.22 -18.36
CA GLN A 438 12.17 13.85 -19.72
C GLN A 438 11.12 14.14 -20.82
N GLY A 439 10.42 15.28 -20.70
CA GLY A 439 9.36 15.68 -21.62
C GLY A 439 7.95 15.15 -21.28
N VAL A 440 7.85 14.09 -20.47
CA VAL A 440 6.59 13.48 -20.05
C VAL A 440 5.86 14.34 -19.01
N PRO A 441 4.59 14.72 -19.23
CA PRO A 441 3.84 15.55 -18.29
C PRO A 441 3.21 14.70 -17.17
N THR A 442 3.98 14.46 -16.11
CA THR A 442 3.59 13.58 -14.98
C THR A 442 2.31 14.01 -14.24
N SER A 443 1.93 15.29 -14.32
CA SER A 443 0.71 15.81 -13.70
C SER A 443 -0.58 15.18 -14.27
N TYR A 444 -0.57 14.76 -15.55
CA TYR A 444 -1.73 14.11 -16.19
C TYR A 444 -1.84 12.60 -15.92
N ILE A 445 -0.78 11.99 -15.39
CA ILE A 445 -0.74 10.57 -15.08
C ILE A 445 -1.42 10.35 -13.73
N LYS A 446 -2.52 9.59 -13.68
CA LYS A 446 -3.38 9.54 -12.48
C LYS A 446 -2.96 8.50 -11.45
N GLU A 447 -2.47 7.35 -11.92
CA GLU A 447 -2.08 6.23 -11.07
C GLU A 447 -0.56 5.97 -11.11
N ASP A 448 -0.06 5.31 -10.08
CA ASP A 448 1.33 4.85 -9.95
C ASP A 448 1.71 3.85 -11.04
N GLU A 449 0.78 2.94 -11.39
CA GLU A 449 0.94 1.99 -12.50
C GLU A 449 1.22 2.67 -13.83
N ASP A 450 0.43 3.69 -14.16
CA ASP A 450 0.60 4.45 -15.38
C ASP A 450 1.95 5.18 -15.37
N LEU A 451 2.35 5.75 -14.22
CA LEU A 451 3.62 6.46 -14.10
C LEU A 451 4.81 5.52 -14.29
N LEU A 452 4.80 4.35 -13.63
CA LEU A 452 5.90 3.39 -13.71
C LEU A 452 6.08 2.86 -15.14
N ASN A 453 4.99 2.48 -15.82
CA ASN A 453 5.08 2.01 -17.20
C ASN A 453 5.64 3.08 -18.14
N VAL A 454 5.09 4.29 -18.08
CA VAL A 454 5.56 5.42 -18.89
C VAL A 454 7.03 5.75 -18.59
N ALA A 455 7.42 5.75 -17.32
CA ALA A 455 8.80 5.99 -16.90
C ALA A 455 9.74 4.92 -17.46
N LEU A 456 9.39 3.64 -17.33
CA LEU A 456 10.18 2.52 -17.86
C LEU A 456 10.35 2.61 -19.37
N TRP A 457 9.27 2.92 -20.10
CA TRP A 457 9.34 3.11 -21.55
C TRP A 457 10.20 4.30 -21.95
N GLN A 458 10.08 5.41 -21.22
CA GLN A 458 10.87 6.61 -21.47
C GLN A 458 12.37 6.34 -21.32
N GLU A 459 12.74 5.42 -20.43
CA GLU A 459 14.15 5.13 -20.10
C GLU A 459 14.68 3.91 -20.86
N GLY A 460 13.88 3.37 -21.80
CA GLY A 460 14.28 2.24 -22.63
C GLY A 460 14.36 0.91 -21.88
N ALA A 461 13.65 0.77 -20.76
CA ALA A 461 13.59 -0.49 -20.03
C ALA A 461 12.92 -1.58 -20.89
N THR A 462 13.40 -2.83 -20.77
CA THR A 462 13.01 -3.93 -21.67
C THR A 462 12.58 -5.20 -20.94
N LYS A 463 12.86 -5.32 -19.65
CA LYS A 463 12.55 -6.52 -18.85
C LYS A 463 11.25 -6.34 -18.06
N ALA A 464 10.48 -7.43 -17.99
CA ALA A 464 9.31 -7.59 -17.14
C ALA A 464 9.32 -8.99 -16.51
N TRP A 465 8.62 -9.16 -15.38
CA TRP A 465 8.46 -10.48 -14.77
C TRP A 465 7.37 -11.29 -15.46
N CYS A 466 7.60 -12.59 -15.63
CA CYS A 466 6.58 -13.58 -15.95
C CYS A 466 5.72 -13.96 -14.73
N ALA A 467 5.57 -13.05 -13.77
CA ALA A 467 4.81 -13.24 -12.55
C ALA A 467 3.39 -12.67 -12.70
N PHE A 468 2.66 -13.22 -13.67
CA PHE A 468 1.27 -12.86 -13.85
C PHE A 468 0.43 -13.22 -12.60
N GLN A 469 -0.28 -12.25 -12.04
CA GLN A 469 -1.14 -12.47 -10.87
C GLN A 469 -2.59 -12.55 -11.32
N THR A 470 -3.18 -13.75 -11.24
CA THR A 470 -4.59 -13.92 -11.56
C THR A 470 -5.44 -13.15 -10.55
N GLY A 471 -6.49 -12.49 -11.02
CA GLY A 471 -7.45 -11.86 -10.12
C GLY A 471 -8.23 -12.88 -9.30
N GLY A 472 -8.36 -12.63 -8.01
CA GLY A 472 -9.01 -13.50 -7.03
C GLY A 472 -8.11 -14.63 -6.52
N ILE A 473 -8.58 -15.29 -5.46
CA ILE A 473 -7.89 -16.42 -4.82
C ILE A 473 -8.38 -17.79 -5.30
N ASN A 474 -9.45 -17.85 -6.11
CA ASN A 474 -9.99 -19.12 -6.61
C ASN A 474 -8.99 -19.97 -7.39
N PHE A 475 -8.07 -19.31 -8.12
CA PHE A 475 -7.04 -20.00 -8.89
C PHE A 475 -6.20 -20.95 -8.04
N LEU A 476 -6.05 -20.67 -6.73
CA LEU A 476 -5.34 -21.52 -5.78
C LEU A 476 -5.88 -22.96 -5.77
N TRP A 477 -7.18 -23.15 -5.52
CA TRP A 477 -7.76 -24.50 -5.40
C TRP A 477 -8.40 -25.00 -6.70
N GLU A 478 -8.83 -24.10 -7.60
CA GLU A 478 -9.43 -24.51 -8.87
C GLU A 478 -8.38 -24.93 -9.90
N ASN A 479 -7.17 -24.37 -9.82
CA ASN A 479 -6.14 -24.54 -10.86
C ASN A 479 -4.79 -24.97 -10.31
N LEU A 480 -4.20 -24.21 -9.38
CA LEU A 480 -2.84 -24.46 -8.90
C LEU A 480 -2.73 -25.82 -8.19
N ASP A 481 -3.46 -26.01 -7.08
CA ASP A 481 -3.34 -27.24 -6.29
C ASP A 481 -3.92 -28.45 -7.03
N ALA A 482 -4.99 -28.23 -7.81
CA ALA A 482 -5.57 -29.26 -8.68
C ALA A 482 -4.71 -29.58 -9.92
N GLN A 483 -3.68 -28.77 -10.20
CA GLN A 483 -2.88 -28.80 -11.43
C GLN A 483 -3.77 -28.85 -12.69
N HIS A 484 -4.91 -28.13 -12.63
CA HIS A 484 -5.95 -28.14 -13.66
C HIS A 484 -5.90 -26.85 -14.48
N PRO A 485 -5.65 -26.98 -15.80
CA PRO A 485 -5.93 -26.00 -16.83
C PRO A 485 -7.02 -24.96 -16.56
N PRO A 486 -6.84 -23.62 -16.46
CA PRO A 486 -8.01 -22.71 -16.42
C PRO A 486 -8.85 -22.70 -17.72
N GLY A 487 -8.48 -23.51 -18.71
CA GLY A 487 -9.17 -23.67 -19.98
C GLY A 487 -8.68 -22.70 -21.07
N PRO A 488 -9.11 -22.87 -22.32
CA PRO A 488 -8.66 -22.08 -23.47
C PRO A 488 -9.30 -20.68 -23.58
N TYR A 489 -10.12 -20.25 -22.61
CA TYR A 489 -10.83 -18.95 -22.66
C TYR A 489 -9.89 -17.75 -22.38
N PRO A 490 -10.21 -16.55 -22.90
CA PRO A 490 -9.27 -15.57 -23.45
C PRO A 490 -8.64 -14.65 -22.39
N TYR A 491 -8.29 -15.16 -21.22
CA TYR A 491 -7.76 -14.28 -20.16
C TYR A 491 -6.39 -13.68 -20.50
N TYR A 492 -5.75 -14.07 -21.60
CA TYR A 492 -4.35 -13.73 -21.90
C TYR A 492 -4.00 -13.58 -23.39
N ASP A 493 -4.96 -13.25 -24.26
CA ASP A 493 -4.65 -13.01 -25.68
C ASP A 493 -3.88 -11.69 -25.83
N ASP A 494 -2.56 -11.81 -25.78
CA ASP A 494 -1.62 -10.79 -26.23
C ASP A 494 -0.79 -11.39 -27.35
N SER A 495 -1.41 -11.43 -28.53
CA SER A 495 -0.76 -11.90 -29.76
C SER A 495 0.59 -11.25 -30.07
N ARG A 496 0.92 -10.11 -29.45
CA ARG A 496 2.11 -9.33 -29.74
C ARG A 496 3.31 -9.70 -28.86
N TYR A 497 3.12 -9.71 -27.54
CA TYR A 497 4.21 -10.06 -26.62
C TYR A 497 4.17 -11.54 -26.23
N PHE A 498 2.99 -12.16 -26.23
CA PHE A 498 2.77 -13.54 -25.79
C PHE A 498 1.73 -14.27 -26.66
N PRO A 499 2.05 -14.58 -27.93
CA PRO A 499 1.11 -15.20 -28.87
C PRO A 499 0.58 -16.58 -28.45
N LYS A 500 1.21 -17.22 -27.46
CA LYS A 500 0.79 -18.48 -26.85
C LYS A 500 0.24 -18.31 -25.42
N GLY A 501 -0.16 -17.09 -25.07
CA GLY A 501 -0.66 -16.72 -23.75
C GLY A 501 0.45 -16.28 -22.80
N VAL A 502 0.10 -15.46 -21.82
CA VAL A 502 1.06 -14.92 -20.84
C VAL A 502 1.53 -16.05 -19.91
N PRO A 503 2.85 -16.27 -19.74
CA PRO A 503 3.33 -17.20 -18.72
C PRO A 503 3.01 -16.66 -17.32
N VAL A 504 2.58 -17.57 -16.44
CA VAL A 504 2.12 -17.27 -15.10
C VAL A 504 3.08 -17.90 -14.10
N ALA A 505 3.62 -17.11 -13.19
CA ALA A 505 4.21 -17.58 -11.94
C ALA A 505 3.27 -17.22 -10.79
N PHE A 506 2.47 -18.21 -10.35
CA PHE A 506 1.43 -17.97 -9.36
C PHE A 506 2.00 -18.03 -7.94
N PHE A 507 2.64 -16.95 -7.53
CA PHE A 507 3.20 -16.77 -6.19
C PHE A 507 2.22 -16.10 -5.22
N PHE A 508 1.31 -15.30 -5.77
CA PHE A 508 0.35 -14.52 -5.01
C PHE A 508 -1.04 -14.62 -5.65
N GLY A 509 -2.05 -14.83 -4.81
CA GLY A 509 -3.41 -14.39 -5.14
C GLY A 509 -3.50 -12.87 -5.01
N HIS A 510 -4.28 -12.21 -5.85
CA HIS A 510 -4.38 -10.75 -5.86
C HIS A 510 -5.81 -10.27 -6.10
N ALA A 511 -6.12 -9.03 -5.68
CA ALA A 511 -7.40 -8.36 -5.84
C ALA A 511 -8.56 -9.02 -5.08
N GLU A 512 -8.27 -9.84 -4.07
CA GLU A 512 -9.28 -10.36 -3.15
C GLU A 512 -9.53 -9.35 -2.03
N LYS A 513 -10.78 -8.91 -1.88
CA LYS A 513 -11.17 -7.85 -0.95
C LYS A 513 -12.20 -8.32 0.08
N ASP A 514 -12.66 -9.56 -0.01
CA ASP A 514 -13.50 -10.20 0.99
C ASP A 514 -12.62 -10.88 2.05
N PRO A 515 -12.54 -10.35 3.29
CA PRO A 515 -11.75 -10.95 4.36
C PRO A 515 -12.14 -12.41 4.64
N ALA A 516 -13.43 -12.75 4.55
CA ALA A 516 -13.90 -14.10 4.81
C ALA A 516 -13.39 -15.09 3.76
N HIS A 517 -13.26 -14.63 2.50
CA HIS A 517 -12.72 -15.44 1.44
C HIS A 517 -11.22 -15.66 1.62
N ILE A 518 -10.48 -14.62 2.02
CA ILE A 518 -9.05 -14.73 2.36
C ILE A 518 -8.83 -15.63 3.56
N ASP A 519 -9.65 -15.54 4.60
CA ASP A 519 -9.56 -16.40 5.78
C ASP A 519 -9.78 -17.87 5.39
N LYS A 520 -10.71 -18.14 4.45
CA LYS A 520 -10.88 -19.47 3.86
C LYS A 520 -9.63 -19.92 3.10
N ALA A 521 -9.00 -19.04 2.32
CA ALA A 521 -7.74 -19.38 1.64
C ALA A 521 -6.61 -19.63 2.63
N LEU A 522 -6.43 -18.81 3.67
CA LEU A 522 -5.43 -19.03 4.72
C LEU A 522 -5.66 -20.35 5.46
N ALA A 523 -6.91 -20.68 5.78
CA ALA A 523 -7.27 -21.96 6.40
C ALA A 523 -6.92 -23.13 5.48
N TYR A 524 -7.26 -23.03 4.19
CA TYR A 524 -6.90 -24.02 3.18
C TYR A 524 -5.38 -24.17 3.04
N LEU A 525 -4.64 -23.06 2.98
CA LEU A 525 -3.19 -23.04 2.89
C LEU A 525 -2.51 -23.70 4.10
N ALA A 526 -3.16 -23.64 5.27
CA ALA A 526 -2.71 -24.19 6.55
C ALA A 526 -3.14 -25.64 6.81
N ASP A 527 -3.99 -26.19 5.95
CA ASP A 527 -4.53 -27.54 6.11
C ASP A 527 -3.37 -28.55 6.15
N PRO A 528 -3.22 -29.35 7.23
CA PRO A 528 -2.16 -30.34 7.35
C PRO A 528 -2.08 -31.32 6.18
N ASP A 529 -3.23 -31.72 5.63
CA ASP A 529 -3.29 -32.66 4.51
C ASP A 529 -2.76 -32.02 3.23
N ARG A 530 -2.99 -30.70 3.06
CA ARG A 530 -2.39 -29.92 1.97
C ARG A 530 -0.90 -29.73 2.19
N VAL A 531 -0.48 -29.33 3.39
CA VAL A 531 0.93 -29.08 3.71
C VAL A 531 1.78 -30.36 3.57
N ALA A 532 1.20 -31.53 3.82
CA ALA A 532 1.85 -32.81 3.63
C ALA A 532 2.03 -33.19 2.14
N GLN A 533 1.31 -32.55 1.21
CA GLN A 533 1.46 -32.81 -0.22
C GLN A 533 2.69 -32.09 -0.79
N PRO A 534 3.32 -32.63 -1.84
CA PRO A 534 4.35 -31.92 -2.59
C PRO A 534 3.82 -30.56 -3.07
N ALA A 535 4.67 -29.53 -2.98
CA ALA A 535 4.29 -28.21 -3.46
C ALA A 535 3.89 -28.27 -4.95
N PRO A 536 2.78 -27.62 -5.35
CA PRO A 536 2.36 -27.60 -6.74
C PRO A 536 3.40 -26.89 -7.62
N ASN A 537 3.42 -27.26 -8.89
CA ASN A 537 4.17 -26.54 -9.92
C ASN A 537 3.59 -25.12 -10.04
N PRO A 538 4.36 -24.06 -9.71
CA PRO A 538 3.79 -22.71 -9.62
C PRO A 538 3.72 -22.02 -10.98
N PHE A 539 4.35 -22.59 -12.01
CA PHE A 539 4.41 -21.99 -13.31
C PHE A 539 3.37 -22.58 -14.23
N PHE A 540 2.68 -21.74 -14.98
CA PHE A 540 1.68 -22.14 -15.94
C PHE A 540 1.88 -21.39 -17.25
N HIS A 541 1.94 -22.10 -18.36
CA HIS A 541 2.00 -21.52 -19.69
C HIS A 541 1.43 -22.51 -20.71
N ASP A 542 0.65 -22.02 -21.68
CA ASP A 542 0.13 -22.83 -22.79
C ASP A 542 -0.52 -24.15 -22.33
N MET A 543 -1.45 -24.06 -21.38
CA MET A 543 -2.21 -25.20 -20.83
C MET A 543 -1.38 -26.26 -20.09
N LYS A 544 -0.12 -25.95 -19.72
CA LYS A 544 0.78 -26.84 -18.99
C LYS A 544 1.32 -26.17 -17.73
N PHE A 545 1.44 -26.94 -16.66
CA PHE A 545 2.15 -26.54 -15.45
C PHE A 545 3.60 -27.01 -15.49
N PHE A 546 4.51 -26.20 -14.94
CA PHE A 546 5.95 -26.45 -14.92
C PHE A 546 6.52 -26.24 -13.52
N SER A 547 7.46 -27.10 -13.12
CA SER A 547 8.14 -27.03 -11.83
C SER A 547 9.16 -25.90 -11.75
N ASP A 548 9.71 -25.52 -12.90
CA ASP A 548 10.73 -24.49 -13.02
C ASP A 548 10.53 -23.64 -14.28
N PHE A 549 11.07 -22.43 -14.24
CA PHE A 549 10.94 -21.47 -15.34
C PHE A 549 11.92 -21.78 -16.49
N GLU A 550 13.04 -22.44 -16.23
CA GLU A 550 14.00 -22.84 -17.27
C GLU A 550 13.38 -23.84 -18.26
N GLN A 551 12.49 -24.71 -17.79
CA GLN A 551 11.71 -25.62 -18.61
C GLN A 551 10.76 -24.84 -19.53
N ILE A 552 10.15 -23.77 -19.03
CA ILE A 552 9.35 -22.88 -19.87
C ILE A 552 10.24 -22.20 -20.91
N ARG A 553 11.38 -21.63 -20.53
CA ARG A 553 12.31 -21.00 -21.49
C ARG A 553 12.80 -21.96 -22.57
N LYS A 554 13.02 -23.22 -22.20
CA LYS A 554 13.43 -24.28 -23.12
C LYS A 554 12.32 -24.61 -24.12
N ASP A 555 11.09 -24.75 -23.64
CA ASP A 555 9.92 -25.08 -24.47
C ASP A 555 9.46 -23.85 -25.30
N TYR A 556 9.74 -22.63 -24.83
CA TYR A 556 9.30 -21.35 -25.40
C TYR A 556 10.44 -20.30 -25.38
N PRO A 557 11.46 -20.46 -26.25
CA PRO A 557 12.66 -19.60 -26.24
C PRO A 557 12.39 -18.15 -26.69
N ASP A 558 11.21 -17.87 -27.22
CA ASP A 558 10.76 -16.56 -27.68
C ASP A 558 10.04 -15.73 -26.60
N LEU A 559 9.89 -16.26 -25.38
CA LEU A 559 9.29 -15.52 -24.27
C LEU A 559 10.08 -14.27 -23.91
N LYS A 560 9.36 -13.13 -23.89
CA LYS A 560 9.92 -11.78 -23.69
C LYS A 560 9.89 -11.29 -22.24
N CYS A 561 9.67 -12.19 -21.28
CA CYS A 561 9.76 -11.89 -19.85
C CYS A 561 10.78 -12.84 -19.19
N THR A 562 11.23 -12.47 -17.99
CA THR A 562 12.14 -13.29 -17.18
C THR A 562 11.45 -13.67 -15.88
N LEU A 563 11.99 -14.67 -15.18
CA LEU A 563 11.62 -14.97 -13.81
C LEU A 563 12.86 -15.15 -12.97
#